data_AF-M1D2V8-F1
#
_entry.id   AF-M1D2V8-F1
#
_cell.length_a   1.000
_cell.length_b   1.000
_cell.length_c   1.000
_cell.angle_alpha   90.00
_cell.angle_beta   90.00
_cell.angle_gamma   90.00
#
_symmetry.space_group_name_H-M   'P 1'
#
loop_
_entity.id
_entity.type
_entity.pdbx_description
1 polymer ?
#
loop_
_entity_poly.entity_id
_entity_poly.type
_entity_poly.pdbx_seq_one_letter_code
_entity_poly.pdbx_strand_id
1 'polypeptide(L)'
;MDIRLREAAQKGDVHHLQGLIKEVHFLLSTVSLAGSNETPLHIACLSSHLEFAKEIIHLRPEFARELNQDGFSPLHIAMANGDTEIVKELLNVDRNLCLVKGKDRRIPLHYAVIKGRGHVMKELLVASPDSAEEVTARGETCLHLAVKESSV
;
A
#
# COMPACT_ATOMS: atom_id res chain seq x y z
N MET A 1 -9.56 -8.20 -12.31
CA MET A 1 -10.45 -7.34 -11.49
C MET A 1 -11.54 -6.76 -12.38
N ASP A 2 -12.79 -6.69 -11.92
CA ASP A 2 -13.91 -6.06 -12.66
C ASP A 2 -13.55 -4.61 -13.07
N ILE A 3 -13.83 -4.25 -14.33
CA ILE A 3 -13.46 -2.95 -14.91
C ILE A 3 -14.15 -1.80 -14.17
N ARG A 4 -15.41 -1.97 -13.76
CA ARG A 4 -16.19 -0.94 -13.04
C ARG A 4 -15.62 -0.70 -11.65
N LEU A 5 -15.23 -1.79 -10.96
CA LEU A 5 -14.57 -1.70 -9.66
C LEU A 5 -13.20 -1.02 -9.78
N ARG A 6 -12.43 -1.34 -10.84
CA ARG A 6 -11.17 -0.65 -11.13
C ARG A 6 -11.37 0.84 -11.36
N GLU A 7 -12.36 1.22 -12.17
CA GLU A 7 -12.68 2.62 -12.46
C GLU A 7 -13.13 3.37 -11.21
N ALA A 8 -13.97 2.75 -10.37
CA ALA A 8 -14.39 3.32 -9.09
C ALA A 8 -13.17 3.58 -8.18
N ALA A 9 -12.25 2.60 -8.08
CA ALA A 9 -11.02 2.74 -7.30
C ALA A 9 -10.09 3.83 -7.84
N GLN A 10 -9.92 3.93 -9.16
CA GLN A 10 -9.11 4.97 -9.80
C GLN A 10 -9.68 6.38 -9.60
N LYS A 11 -11.01 6.51 -9.55
CA LYS A 11 -11.70 7.79 -9.34
C LYS A 11 -11.95 8.12 -7.87
N GLY A 12 -11.76 7.15 -6.96
CA GLY A 12 -12.12 7.29 -5.55
C GLY A 12 -13.63 7.34 -5.30
N ASP A 13 -14.44 6.80 -6.21
CA ASP A 13 -15.90 6.88 -6.17
C ASP A 13 -16.50 5.83 -5.23
N VAL A 14 -16.65 6.21 -3.96
CA VAL A 14 -17.22 5.36 -2.91
C VAL A 14 -18.69 5.03 -3.16
N HIS A 15 -19.47 5.96 -3.73
CA HIS A 15 -20.88 5.71 -4.04
C HIS A 15 -21.03 4.64 -5.11
N HIS A 16 -20.22 4.71 -6.16
CA HIS A 16 -20.20 3.70 -7.21
C HIS A 16 -19.73 2.34 -6.65
N LEU A 17 -18.70 2.32 -5.79
CA LEU A 17 -18.28 1.11 -5.08
C LEU A 17 -19.45 0.47 -4.30
N GLN A 18 -20.16 1.26 -3.50
CA GLN A 18 -21.30 0.78 -2.70
C GLN A 18 -22.45 0.27 -3.56
N GLY A 19 -22.72 0.92 -4.70
CA GLY A 19 -23.69 0.44 -5.70
C GLY A 19 -23.27 -0.93 -6.26
N LEU A 20 -22.01 -1.05 -6.69
CA LEU A 20 -21.45 -2.27 -7.24
C LEU A 20 -21.52 -3.45 -6.26
N ILE A 21 -21.19 -3.23 -4.97
CA ILE A 21 -21.25 -4.27 -3.93
C ILE A 21 -22.68 -4.77 -3.73
N LYS A 22 -23.67 -3.87 -3.78
CA LYS A 22 -25.10 -4.24 -3.66
C LYS A 22 -25.58 -5.05 -4.86
N GLU A 23 -25.13 -4.69 -6.06
CA GLU A 23 -25.53 -5.38 -7.31
C GLU A 23 -24.86 -6.74 -7.46
N VAL A 24 -23.61 -6.88 -7.03
CA VAL A 24 -22.81 -8.08 -7.26
C VAL A 24 -22.08 -8.47 -5.98
N HIS A 25 -22.72 -9.38 -5.24
CA HIS A 25 -22.29 -9.87 -3.92
C HIS A 25 -20.86 -10.45 -3.89
N PHE A 26 -20.30 -10.87 -5.03
CA PHE A 26 -18.96 -11.48 -5.16
C PHE A 26 -17.89 -10.58 -5.82
N LEU A 27 -18.13 -9.28 -6.06
CA LEU A 27 -17.16 -8.45 -6.79
C LEU A 27 -15.79 -8.39 -6.14
N LEU A 28 -15.77 -8.28 -4.81
CA LEU A 28 -14.55 -8.15 -4.03
C LEU A 28 -13.78 -9.47 -3.89
N SER A 29 -14.33 -10.62 -4.27
CA SER A 29 -13.62 -11.91 -4.23
C SER A 29 -13.02 -12.32 -5.58
N THR A 30 -13.29 -11.56 -6.65
CA THR A 30 -12.60 -11.73 -7.94
C THR A 30 -11.25 -11.01 -7.93
N VAL A 31 -10.35 -11.46 -7.04
CA VAL A 31 -8.93 -11.20 -7.19
C VAL A 31 -8.46 -11.87 -8.49
N SER A 32 -7.97 -11.07 -9.42
CA SER A 32 -7.38 -11.51 -10.68
C SER A 32 -8.33 -12.09 -11.73
N LEU A 33 -8.58 -11.28 -12.75
CA LEU A 33 -8.70 -11.77 -14.12
C LEU A 33 -7.78 -10.85 -14.93
N ALA A 34 -6.83 -11.47 -15.64
CA ALA A 34 -5.73 -10.88 -16.40
C ALA A 34 -4.46 -10.48 -15.62
N GLY A 35 -3.75 -11.45 -15.04
CA GLY A 35 -2.29 -11.39 -14.82
C GLY A 35 -1.74 -10.42 -13.77
N SER A 36 -2.48 -9.38 -13.37
CA SER A 36 -2.09 -8.46 -12.31
C SER A 36 -2.78 -8.86 -11.00
N ASN A 37 -1.98 -9.20 -9.97
CA ASN A 37 -2.49 -9.41 -8.60
C ASN A 37 -2.86 -8.09 -7.91
N GLU A 38 -3.36 -7.11 -8.68
CA GLU A 38 -3.65 -5.76 -8.21
C GLU A 38 -5.07 -5.69 -7.65
N THR A 39 -5.18 -5.30 -6.39
CA THR A 39 -6.46 -5.15 -5.68
C THR A 39 -6.97 -3.71 -5.75
N PRO A 40 -8.27 -3.46 -5.50
CA PRO A 40 -8.81 -2.10 -5.41
C PRO A 40 -8.06 -1.24 -4.38
N LEU A 41 -7.54 -1.85 -3.31
CA LEU A 41 -6.78 -1.15 -2.27
C LEU A 41 -5.42 -0.66 -2.78
N HIS A 42 -4.74 -1.43 -3.64
CA HIS A 42 -3.51 -0.96 -4.30
C HIS A 42 -3.78 0.30 -5.12
N ILE A 43 -4.86 0.29 -5.91
CA ILE A 43 -5.23 1.41 -6.79
C ILE A 43 -5.64 2.62 -5.96
N ALA A 44 -6.44 2.44 -4.91
CA ALA A 44 -6.81 3.52 -4.01
C ALA A 44 -5.58 4.18 -3.37
N CYS A 45 -4.57 3.39 -2.96
CA CYS A 45 -3.31 3.92 -2.46
C CYS A 45 -2.50 4.60 -3.56
N LEU A 46 -2.47 4.04 -4.77
CA LEU A 46 -1.74 4.61 -5.91
C LEU A 46 -2.29 5.98 -6.31
N SER A 47 -3.61 6.14 -6.22
CA SER A 47 -4.33 7.38 -6.53
C SER A 47 -4.59 8.27 -5.30
N SER A 48 -4.07 7.91 -4.13
CA SER A 48 -4.21 8.66 -2.86
C SER A 48 -5.66 8.92 -2.43
N HIS A 49 -6.59 8.02 -2.76
CA HIS A 49 -8.02 8.14 -2.42
C HIS A 49 -8.32 7.58 -1.03
N LEU A 50 -8.11 8.39 0.01
CA LEU A 50 -8.25 7.99 1.41
C LEU A 50 -9.61 7.36 1.74
N GLU A 51 -10.71 8.01 1.40
CA GLU A 51 -12.06 7.53 1.78
C GLU A 51 -12.40 6.22 1.06
N PHE A 52 -11.94 6.04 -0.18
CA PHE A 52 -12.08 4.78 -0.89
C PHE A 52 -11.20 3.69 -0.26
N ALA A 53 -9.97 4.02 0.12
CA ALA A 53 -9.08 3.08 0.81
C ALA A 53 -9.69 2.61 2.15
N LYS A 54 -10.26 3.52 2.96
CA LYS A 54 -10.97 3.19 4.20
C LYS A 54 -12.12 2.23 3.97
N GLU A 55 -12.97 2.51 2.99
CA GLU A 55 -14.12 1.65 2.67
C GLU A 55 -13.65 0.24 2.27
N ILE A 56 -12.62 0.13 1.42
CA ILE A 56 -12.07 -1.17 1.02
C ILE A 56 -11.41 -1.89 2.21
N ILE A 57 -10.67 -1.18 3.07
CA ILE A 57 -10.09 -1.74 4.29
C ILE A 57 -11.18 -2.29 5.22
N HIS A 58 -12.27 -1.55 5.39
CA HIS A 58 -13.41 -1.97 6.21
C HIS A 58 -14.07 -3.24 5.67
N LEU A 59 -14.25 -3.30 4.33
CA LEU A 59 -14.92 -4.41 3.67
C LEU A 59 -14.04 -5.66 3.55
N ARG A 60 -12.74 -5.49 3.27
CA ARG A 60 -11.77 -6.54 2.95
C ARG A 60 -10.38 -6.23 3.55
N PRO A 61 -10.23 -6.30 4.88
CA PRO A 61 -8.97 -5.98 5.54
C PRO A 61 -7.80 -6.88 5.09
N GLU A 62 -8.07 -8.08 4.59
CA GLU A 62 -7.03 -8.99 4.08
C GLU A 62 -6.25 -8.41 2.90
N PHE A 63 -6.84 -7.48 2.14
CA PHE A 63 -6.17 -6.82 1.02
C PHE A 63 -4.99 -5.95 1.45
N ALA A 64 -4.91 -5.56 2.72
CA ALA A 64 -3.83 -4.71 3.22
C ALA A 64 -2.45 -5.40 3.17
N ARG A 65 -2.42 -6.74 3.15
CA ARG A 65 -1.18 -7.54 3.12
C ARG A 65 -0.82 -8.08 1.73
N GLU A 66 -1.76 -8.10 0.80
CA GLU A 66 -1.56 -8.62 -0.55
C GLU A 66 -0.43 -7.89 -1.29
N LEU A 67 0.31 -8.62 -2.12
CA LEU A 67 1.33 -8.05 -3.00
C LEU A 67 0.83 -8.06 -4.43
N ASN A 68 0.89 -6.92 -5.11
CA ASN A 68 0.63 -6.87 -6.55
C ASN A 68 1.76 -7.55 -7.35
N GLN A 69 1.59 -7.61 -8.68
CA GLN A 69 2.56 -8.23 -9.61
C GLN A 69 3.97 -7.62 -9.57
N ASP A 70 4.09 -6.37 -9.14
CA ASP A 70 5.35 -5.65 -9.02
C ASP A 70 6.00 -5.87 -7.64
N GLY A 71 5.36 -6.66 -6.77
CA GLY A 71 5.82 -6.97 -5.43
C GLY A 71 5.56 -5.83 -4.43
N PHE A 72 4.53 -5.01 -4.64
CA PHE A 72 4.14 -3.96 -3.72
C PHE A 72 2.88 -4.35 -2.95
N SER A 73 2.89 -4.12 -1.64
CA SER A 73 1.63 -4.05 -0.87
C SER A 73 1.04 -2.64 -0.91
N PRO A 74 -0.23 -2.44 -0.53
CA PRO A 74 -0.82 -1.11 -0.42
C PRO A 74 0.01 -0.16 0.44
N LEU A 75 0.60 -0.65 1.55
CA LEU A 75 1.46 0.16 2.42
C LEU A 75 2.75 0.60 1.74
N HIS A 76 3.34 -0.22 0.85
CA HIS A 76 4.49 0.22 0.06
C HIS A 76 4.15 1.42 -0.81
N ILE A 77 2.98 1.38 -1.46
CA ILE A 77 2.50 2.44 -2.35
C ILE A 77 2.21 3.71 -1.55
N ALA A 78 1.45 3.61 -0.45
CA ALA A 78 1.14 4.74 0.41
C ALA A 78 2.40 5.41 0.98
N MET A 79 3.40 4.62 1.41
CA MET A 79 4.70 5.12 1.88
C MET A 79 5.51 5.81 0.78
N ALA A 80 5.49 5.27 -0.45
CA ALA A 80 6.15 5.88 -1.61
C ALA A 80 5.49 7.21 -2.03
N ASN A 81 4.17 7.32 -1.90
CA ASN A 81 3.41 8.54 -2.16
C ASN A 81 3.54 9.58 -1.04
N GLY A 82 3.76 9.14 0.21
CA GLY A 82 3.79 10.01 1.37
C GLY A 82 2.41 10.24 1.98
N ASP A 83 1.44 9.34 1.71
CA ASP A 83 0.04 9.47 2.11
C ASP A 83 -0.15 9.10 3.58
N THR A 84 0.16 10.05 4.46
CA THR A 84 0.22 9.86 5.92
C THR A 84 -1.07 9.27 6.49
N GLU A 85 -2.22 9.72 6.03
CA GLU A 85 -3.51 9.23 6.54
C GLU A 85 -3.81 7.80 6.08
N ILE A 86 -3.50 7.44 4.83
CA ILE A 86 -3.65 6.07 4.34
C ILE A 86 -2.70 5.12 5.07
N VAL A 87 -1.47 5.58 5.35
CA VAL A 87 -0.49 4.81 6.14
C VAL A 87 -1.03 4.50 7.53
N LYS A 88 -1.62 5.47 8.22
CA LYS A 88 -2.25 5.26 9.54
C LYS A 88 -3.39 4.26 9.46
N GLU A 89 -4.28 4.39 8.48
CA GLU A 89 -5.39 3.44 8.30
C GLU A 89 -4.90 2.01 8.07
N LEU A 90 -3.88 1.82 7.23
CA LEU A 90 -3.28 0.50 7.00
C LEU A 90 -2.62 -0.06 8.26
N LEU A 91 -1.85 0.76 9.00
CA LEU A 91 -1.19 0.32 10.24
C LEU A 91 -2.17 0.02 11.38
N ASN A 92 -3.37 0.63 11.36
CA ASN A 92 -4.46 0.28 12.27
C ASN A 92 -5.05 -1.10 11.99
N VAL A 93 -4.98 -1.60 10.75
CA VAL A 93 -5.37 -2.98 10.40
C VAL A 93 -4.39 -3.98 11.02
N ASP A 94 -3.10 -3.81 10.75
CA ASP A 94 -2.03 -4.63 11.31
C ASP A 94 -0.70 -3.86 11.25
N ARG A 95 -0.10 -3.62 12.41
CA ARG A 95 1.20 -2.95 12.50
C ARG A 95 2.31 -3.72 11.79
N ASN A 96 2.21 -5.05 11.68
CA ASN A 96 3.22 -5.87 11.01
C ASN A 96 3.25 -5.66 9.49
N LEU A 97 2.31 -4.91 8.91
CA LEU A 97 2.37 -4.51 7.51
C LEU A 97 3.63 -3.72 7.17
N CYS A 98 4.20 -3.00 8.14
CA CYS A 98 5.44 -2.25 7.96
C CYS A 98 6.67 -3.13 7.69
N LEU A 99 6.58 -4.44 7.96
CA LEU A 99 7.66 -5.41 7.75
C LEU A 99 7.41 -6.33 6.54
N VAL A 100 6.31 -6.11 5.79
CA VAL A 100 6.02 -6.90 4.59
C VAL A 100 7.12 -6.68 3.56
N LYS A 101 7.75 -7.77 3.13
CA LYS A 101 8.83 -7.73 2.14
C LYS A 101 8.27 -7.85 0.74
N GLY A 102 8.38 -6.78 -0.02
CA GLY A 102 8.10 -6.73 -1.43
C GLY A 102 9.28 -7.16 -2.30
N LYS A 103 9.34 -6.61 -3.51
CA LYS A 103 10.44 -6.80 -4.45
C LYS A 103 11.80 -6.44 -3.84
N ASP A 104 12.83 -7.21 -4.17
CA ASP A 104 14.20 -7.05 -3.65
C ASP A 104 14.28 -7.08 -2.11
N ARG A 105 13.36 -7.78 -1.45
CA ARG A 105 13.20 -7.83 0.02
C ARG A 105 13.02 -6.44 0.65
N ARG A 106 12.56 -5.45 -0.12
CA ARG A 106 12.31 -4.10 0.39
C ARG A 106 11.00 -4.08 1.18
N ILE A 107 11.03 -3.45 2.35
CA ILE A 107 9.83 -3.12 3.13
C ILE A 107 9.32 -1.70 2.77
N PRO A 108 8.11 -1.30 3.20
CA PRO A 108 7.56 0.03 2.89
C PRO A 108 8.46 1.21 3.29
N LEU A 109 9.20 1.12 4.40
CA LEU A 109 10.11 2.18 4.84
C LEU A 109 11.20 2.49 3.79
N HIS A 110 11.76 1.46 3.13
CA HIS A 110 12.76 1.66 2.09
C HIS A 110 12.23 2.52 0.95
N TYR A 111 10.96 2.36 0.57
CA TYR A 111 10.38 3.14 -0.52
C TYR A 111 10.08 4.58 -0.12
N ALA A 112 9.68 4.84 1.13
CA ALA A 112 9.59 6.21 1.63
C ALA A 112 10.95 6.92 1.57
N VAL A 113 12.04 6.23 1.96
CA VAL A 113 13.40 6.79 1.84
C VAL A 113 13.77 7.06 0.38
N ILE A 114 13.61 6.08 -0.51
CA ILE A 114 13.95 6.21 -1.93
C ILE A 114 13.17 7.36 -2.59
N LYS A 115 11.94 7.63 -2.13
CA LYS A 115 11.09 8.71 -2.65
C LYS A 115 11.23 10.03 -1.88
N GLY A 116 12.14 10.11 -0.91
CA GLY A 116 12.35 11.32 -0.10
C GLY A 116 11.16 11.71 0.78
N ARG A 117 10.31 10.76 1.17
CA ARG A 117 9.08 11.00 1.96
C ARG A 117 9.37 11.06 3.46
N GLY A 118 10.23 12.00 3.87
CA GLY A 118 10.68 12.11 5.25
C GLY A 118 9.56 12.33 6.29
N HIS A 119 8.46 12.98 5.90
CA HIS A 119 7.34 13.27 6.80
C HIS A 119 6.58 12.01 7.25
N VAL A 120 6.37 11.04 6.34
CA VAL A 120 5.60 9.82 6.63
C VAL A 120 6.43 8.75 7.33
N MET A 121 7.76 8.79 7.21
CA MET A 121 8.65 7.84 7.87
C MET A 121 8.46 7.79 9.38
N LYS A 122 8.11 8.93 10.00
CA LYS A 122 7.87 9.02 11.44
C LYS A 122 6.73 8.10 11.90
N GLU A 123 5.64 8.02 11.13
CA GLU A 123 4.50 7.16 11.46
C GLU A 123 4.91 5.68 11.51
N LEU A 124 5.71 5.25 10.52
CA LEU A 124 6.16 3.86 10.42
C LEU A 124 7.20 3.53 11.50
N LEU A 125 8.15 4.43 11.78
CA LEU A 125 9.15 4.24 12.83
C LEU A 125 8.56 4.24 14.23
N VAL A 126 7.50 5.01 14.48
CA VAL A 126 6.73 4.95 15.74
C VAL A 126 5.99 3.62 15.85
N ALA A 127 5.42 3.12 14.76
CA ALA A 127 4.70 1.84 14.76
C ALA A 127 5.63 0.62 14.88
N SER A 128 6.84 0.69 14.31
CA SER A 128 7.84 -0.38 14.35
C SER A 128 9.26 0.20 14.19
N PRO A 129 9.97 0.45 15.31
CA PRO A 129 11.36 0.90 15.28
C PRO A 129 12.30 -0.09 14.57
N ASP A 130 12.01 -1.39 14.70
CA ASP A 130 12.81 -2.49 14.12
C ASP A 130 12.87 -2.41 12.59
N SER A 131 11.90 -1.76 11.94
CA SER A 131 11.88 -1.54 10.49
C SER A 131 13.10 -0.76 9.98
N ALA A 132 13.76 0.04 10.82
CA ALA A 132 14.98 0.78 10.45
C ALA A 132 16.19 -0.14 10.18
N GLU A 133 16.22 -1.30 10.83
CA GLU A 133 17.32 -2.27 10.76
C GLU A 133 17.07 -3.33 9.67
N GLU A 134 15.88 -3.37 9.08
CA GLU A 134 15.58 -4.28 7.99
C GLU A 134 16.47 -3.99 6.77
N VAL A 135 16.91 -5.06 6.11
CA VAL A 135 17.82 -4.98 4.97
C VAL A 135 17.18 -5.45 3.67
N THR A 136 17.49 -4.75 2.58
CA THR A 136 17.16 -5.21 1.23
C THR A 136 17.90 -6.51 0.87
N ALA A 137 17.62 -7.07 -0.30
CA ALA A 137 18.36 -8.19 -0.87
C ALA A 137 19.86 -7.91 -1.06
N ARG A 138 20.26 -6.63 -1.11
CA ARG A 138 21.67 -6.21 -1.20
C ARG A 138 22.31 -5.90 0.15
N GLY A 139 21.62 -6.17 1.25
CA GLY A 139 22.13 -5.87 2.60
C GLY A 139 22.05 -4.39 2.99
N GLU A 140 21.23 -3.59 2.29
CA GLU A 140 21.12 -2.15 2.54
C GLU A 140 19.98 -1.86 3.53
N THR A 141 20.26 -1.12 4.60
CA THR A 141 19.22 -0.55 5.48
C THR A 141 18.64 0.74 4.90
N CYS A 142 17.61 1.29 5.54
CA CYS A 142 17.04 2.58 5.15
C CYS A 142 18.08 3.73 5.17
N LEU A 143 19.05 3.70 6.09
CA LEU A 143 20.12 4.70 6.15
C LEU A 143 21.11 4.58 4.98
N HIS A 144 21.45 3.36 4.57
CA HIS A 144 22.29 3.14 3.38
C HIS A 144 21.65 3.73 2.13
N LEU A 145 20.33 3.53 1.97
CA LEU A 145 19.57 4.09 0.85
C LEU A 145 19.50 5.62 0.95
N ALA A 146 19.26 6.19 2.13
CA ALA A 146 19.17 7.64 2.32
C ALA A 146 20.44 8.38 1.85
N VAL A 147 21.62 7.84 2.18
CA VAL A 147 22.91 8.41 1.75
C VAL A 147 23.08 8.33 0.23
N LYS A 148 22.71 7.21 -0.39
CA LYS A 148 22.80 7.03 -1.85
C LYS A 148 21.90 7.99 -2.61
N GLU A 149 20.66 8.15 -2.15
CA GLU A 149 19.66 9.00 -2.82
C GLU A 149 19.86 10.50 -2.52
N SER A 150 20.62 10.86 -1.46
CA SER A 150 20.99 12.26 -1.18
C SER A 150 22.23 12.74 -1.95
N SER A 151 22.92 11.82 -2.64
CA SER A 151 24.16 12.10 -3.38
C SER A 151 23.92 12.36 -4.88
N VAL A 152 22.66 12.41 -5.31
CA VAL A 152 22.19 12.69 -6.68
C VAL A 152 21.42 14.00 -6.73
#